data_AF-X0WJM4-F1
#
_entry.id   AF-X0WJM4-F1
#
_cell.length_a   1.000
_cell.length_b   1.000
_cell.length_c   1.000
_cell.angle_alpha   90.00
_cell.angle_beta   90.00
_cell.angle_gamma   90.00
#
_symmetry.space_group_name_H-M   'P 1'
#
loop_
_entity.id
_entity.type
_entity.pdbx_description
1 polymer ?
#
loop_
_entity_poly.entity_id
_entity_poly.type
_entity_poly.pdbx_seq_one_letter_code
_entity_poly.pdbx_strand_id
1 'polypeptide(L)'
;MLGKEGFRTSTDNVSAIDDAAIVLIAVRPKQMDTVLDQLAGKLDSSRHVIISTVSDVRIEDIQQHVGSSISIIRAMPNIGVAVGASMTCLACHTSTPSNAKDLASELFSHLGRVEFIEEEQLTPATA
;
A
#
# COMPACT_ATOMS: atom_id res chain seq x y z
N MET A 1 14.83 -6.07 16.15
CA MET A 1 14.93 -6.80 14.85
C MET A 1 13.67 -7.63 14.76
N LEU A 2 12.83 -7.40 13.74
CA LEU A 2 11.49 -7.96 13.62
C LEU A 2 11.42 -9.49 13.82
N GLY A 3 12.44 -10.24 13.36
CA GLY A 3 12.52 -11.69 13.61
C GLY A 3 12.57 -12.09 15.09
N LYS A 4 13.11 -11.23 15.97
CA LYS A 4 13.12 -11.46 17.43
C LYS A 4 11.76 -11.18 18.08
N GLU A 5 10.90 -10.44 17.40
CA GLU A 5 9.53 -10.09 17.83
C GLU A 5 8.49 -11.09 17.27
N GLY A 6 8.94 -12.13 16.56
CA GLY A 6 8.08 -13.20 16.02
C GLY A 6 7.61 -12.99 14.59
N PHE A 7 8.05 -11.93 13.91
CA PHE A 7 7.72 -11.69 12.51
C PHE A 7 8.56 -12.54 11.57
N ARG A 8 7.95 -13.06 10.49
CA ARG A 8 8.69 -13.67 9.38
C ARG A 8 9.39 -12.58 8.58
N THR A 9 10.70 -12.74 8.38
CA THR A 9 11.51 -11.80 7.58
C THR A 9 12.13 -12.54 6.40
N SER A 10 12.16 -11.91 5.24
CA SER A 10 12.76 -12.44 4.01
C SER A 10 13.59 -11.37 3.33
N THR A 11 14.57 -11.78 2.52
CA THR A 11 15.28 -10.92 1.57
C THR A 11 14.75 -11.06 0.14
N ASP A 12 13.77 -11.95 -0.06
CA ASP A 12 13.06 -12.15 -1.32
C ASP A 12 11.63 -11.62 -1.20
N ASN A 13 11.33 -10.62 -2.04
CA ASN A 13 10.02 -9.97 -2.11
C ASN A 13 8.94 -10.90 -2.67
N VAL A 14 9.30 -11.85 -3.55
CA VAL A 14 8.33 -12.79 -4.12
C VAL A 14 7.86 -13.76 -3.03
N SER A 15 8.78 -14.34 -2.27
CA SER A 15 8.43 -15.17 -1.10
C SER A 15 7.60 -14.40 -0.05
N ALA A 16 7.73 -13.08 0.04
CA ALA A 16 6.99 -12.27 1.00
C ALA A 16 5.50 -12.12 0.66
N ILE A 17 5.11 -12.28 -0.61
CA ILE A 17 3.71 -12.15 -1.05
C ILE A 17 2.95 -13.48 -1.06
N ASP A 18 3.63 -14.63 -0.94
CA ASP A 18 3.02 -15.95 -1.09
C ASP A 18 1.84 -16.18 -0.13
N ASP A 19 1.97 -15.82 1.14
CA ASP A 19 0.93 -15.95 2.17
C ASP A 19 0.17 -14.63 2.43
N ALA A 20 0.44 -13.57 1.65
CA ALA A 20 -0.12 -12.25 1.90
C ALA A 20 -1.49 -12.07 1.23
N ALA A 21 -2.44 -11.42 1.91
CA ALA A 21 -3.61 -10.83 1.25
C ALA A 21 -3.38 -9.33 0.95
N ILE A 22 -2.63 -8.66 1.83
CA ILE A 22 -2.23 -7.27 1.67
C ILE A 22 -0.74 -7.21 1.41
N VAL A 23 -0.35 -6.50 0.36
CA VAL A 23 1.05 -6.17 0.06
C VAL A 23 1.26 -4.69 0.33
N LEU A 24 1.80 -4.37 1.51
CA LEU A 24 2.14 -3.00 1.90
C LEU A 24 3.53 -2.63 1.37
N ILE A 25 3.60 -1.73 0.39
CA ILE A 25 4.85 -1.23 -0.18
C ILE A 25 5.22 0.09 0.51
N ALA A 26 6.25 0.02 1.35
CA ALA A 26 6.77 1.13 2.14
C ALA A 26 8.28 1.38 1.89
N VAL A 27 8.68 1.34 0.62
CA VAL A 27 10.07 1.60 0.19
C VAL A 27 10.29 3.06 -0.18
N ARG A 28 11.53 3.46 -0.45
CA ARG A 28 11.81 4.79 -1.02
C ARG A 28 11.33 4.86 -2.47
N PRO A 29 10.90 6.03 -2.98
CA PRO A 29 10.43 6.17 -4.36
C PRO A 29 11.39 5.60 -5.41
N LYS A 30 12.71 5.83 -5.24
CA LYS A 30 13.75 5.29 -6.13
C LYS A 30 13.84 3.76 -6.21
N GLN A 31 13.20 3.05 -5.28
CA GLN A 31 13.21 1.59 -5.21
C GLN A 31 11.91 0.98 -5.73
N MET A 32 10.91 1.81 -6.05
CA MET A 32 9.56 1.36 -6.39
C MET A 32 9.57 0.47 -7.63
N ASP A 33 10.11 0.96 -8.74
CA ASP A 33 10.11 0.23 -10.03
C ASP A 33 10.76 -1.15 -9.88
N THR A 34 11.91 -1.23 -9.21
CA THR A 34 12.59 -2.50 -8.95
C THR A 34 11.73 -3.48 -8.14
N VAL A 35 10.97 -3.00 -7.15
CA VAL A 35 10.06 -3.85 -6.38
C VAL A 35 8.88 -4.28 -7.24
N LEU A 36 8.28 -3.37 -8.00
CA LEU A 36 7.14 -3.69 -8.87
C LEU A 36 7.52 -4.69 -9.97
N ASP A 37 8.69 -4.55 -10.58
CA ASP A 37 9.24 -5.47 -11.58
C ASP A 37 9.41 -6.89 -11.01
N GLN A 38 9.82 -7.02 -9.74
CA GLN A 38 9.93 -8.33 -9.09
C GLN A 38 8.58 -8.98 -8.82
N LEU A 39 7.55 -8.18 -8.57
CA LEU A 39 6.19 -8.65 -8.29
C LEU A 39 5.34 -8.84 -9.56
N ALA A 40 5.76 -8.27 -10.69
CA ALA A 40 5.07 -8.35 -11.96
C ALA A 40 4.81 -9.81 -12.37
N GLY A 41 3.56 -10.13 -12.67
CA GLY A 41 3.13 -11.49 -13.04
C GLY A 41 3.16 -12.52 -11.89
N LYS A 42 3.44 -12.11 -10.64
CA LYS A 42 3.39 -12.96 -9.44
C LYS A 42 2.19 -12.68 -8.54
N LEU A 43 1.48 -11.59 -8.79
CA LEU A 43 0.31 -11.18 -8.03
C LEU A 43 -0.97 -11.82 -8.57
N ASP A 44 -1.76 -12.41 -7.67
CA ASP A 44 -3.12 -12.87 -7.91
C ASP A 44 -4.15 -11.77 -7.58
N SER A 45 -4.88 -11.28 -8.58
CA SER A 45 -5.90 -10.23 -8.41
C SER A 45 -7.11 -10.65 -7.57
N SER A 46 -7.35 -11.95 -7.39
CA SER A 46 -8.45 -12.44 -6.55
C SER A 46 -8.13 -12.39 -5.06
N ARG A 47 -6.84 -12.27 -4.71
CA ARG A 47 -6.33 -12.35 -3.34
C ARG A 47 -5.58 -11.09 -2.91
N HIS A 48 -4.72 -10.57 -3.77
CA HIS A 48 -3.81 -9.49 -3.40
C HIS A 48 -4.42 -8.11 -3.56
N VAL A 49 -4.21 -7.29 -2.53
CA VAL A 49 -4.42 -5.85 -2.56
C VAL A 49 -3.07 -5.18 -2.28
N ILE A 50 -2.64 -4.30 -3.18
CA ILE A 50 -1.45 -3.47 -2.94
C ILE A 50 -1.90 -2.23 -2.16
N ILE A 51 -1.19 -1.95 -1.08
CA ILE A 51 -1.25 -0.65 -0.40
C ILE A 51 0.11 0.02 -0.54
N SER A 52 0.17 1.23 -1.09
CA SER A 52 1.43 1.96 -1.26
C SER A 52 1.46 3.21 -0.38
N THR A 53 2.52 3.36 0.42
CA THR A 53 2.82 4.61 1.14
C THR A 53 3.92 5.42 0.47
N VAL A 54 4.26 5.07 -0.76
CA VAL A 54 5.35 5.71 -1.51
C VAL A 54 4.83 7.02 -2.12
N SER A 55 5.53 8.12 -1.82
CA SER A 55 5.23 9.43 -2.39
C SER A 55 5.55 9.48 -3.88
N ASP A 56 4.87 10.36 -4.62
CA ASP A 56 5.11 10.65 -6.04
C ASP A 56 5.01 9.47 -7.01
N VAL A 57 4.35 8.38 -6.61
CA VAL A 57 4.04 7.24 -7.49
C VAL A 57 2.54 7.10 -7.59
N ARG A 58 1.97 7.26 -8.78
CA ARG A 58 0.52 7.18 -8.99
C ARG A 58 0.02 5.74 -9.04
N ILE A 59 -1.28 5.55 -8.84
CA ILE A 59 -1.93 4.25 -9.00
C ILE A 59 -1.70 3.73 -10.42
N GLU A 60 -1.84 4.60 -11.41
CA GLU A 60 -1.60 4.26 -12.82
C GLU A 60 -0.17 3.77 -13.08
N ASP A 61 0.83 4.38 -12.46
CA ASP A 61 2.24 3.97 -12.59
C ASP A 61 2.44 2.55 -12.02
N ILE A 62 1.80 2.24 -10.89
CA ILE A 62 1.83 0.91 -10.30
C ILE A 62 1.15 -0.11 -11.23
N GLN A 63 -0.03 0.21 -11.74
CA GLN A 63 -0.79 -0.66 -12.65
C GLN A 63 -0.05 -0.99 -13.94
N GLN A 64 0.76 -0.06 -14.46
CA GLN A 64 1.58 -0.31 -15.65
C GLN A 64 2.57 -1.47 -15.44
N HIS A 65 3.02 -1.70 -14.20
CA HIS A 65 3.94 -2.78 -13.87
C HIS A 65 3.21 -4.09 -13.53
N VAL A 66 2.20 -4.02 -12.66
CA VAL A 66 1.58 -5.22 -12.06
C VAL A 66 0.28 -5.67 -12.72
N GLY A 67 -0.25 -4.86 -13.64
CA GLY A 67 -1.52 -5.09 -14.32
C GLY A 67 -2.70 -4.35 -13.68
N SER A 68 -3.67 -3.99 -14.52
CA SER A 68 -4.84 -3.20 -14.13
C SER A 68 -5.89 -3.96 -13.30
N SER A 69 -5.80 -5.29 -13.23
CA SER A 69 -6.68 -6.12 -12.42
C SER A 69 -6.32 -6.13 -10.93
N ILE A 70 -5.10 -5.71 -10.57
CA ILE A 70 -4.66 -5.65 -9.17
C ILE A 70 -5.30 -4.43 -8.51
N SER A 71 -5.96 -4.67 -7.37
CA SER A 71 -6.50 -3.60 -6.54
C SER A 71 -5.36 -2.85 -5.85
N ILE A 72 -5.30 -1.53 -6.03
CA ILE A 72 -4.26 -0.68 -5.48
C ILE A 72 -4.89 0.46 -4.69
N ILE A 73 -4.39 0.67 -3.49
CA ILE A 73 -4.77 1.78 -2.61
C ILE A 73 -3.49 2.54 -2.27
N ARG A 74 -3.46 3.83 -2.57
CA ARG A 74 -2.42 4.72 -2.05
C ARG A 74 -2.83 5.19 -0.67
N ALA A 75 -1.89 5.17 0.26
CA ALA A 75 -2.07 5.60 1.62
C ALA A 75 -0.99 6.61 1.98
N MET A 76 -1.36 7.81 2.38
CA MET A 76 -0.41 8.82 2.78
C MET A 76 -0.61 9.14 4.27
N PRO A 77 0.06 8.38 5.16
CA PRO A 77 0.07 8.69 6.58
C PRO A 77 1.02 9.85 6.86
N ASN A 78 0.97 10.37 8.08
CA ASN A 78 1.91 11.39 8.55
C ASN A 78 2.76 10.88 9.73
N ILE A 79 3.66 11.74 10.23
CA ILE A 79 4.58 11.40 11.34
C ILE A 79 3.86 10.96 12.63
N GLY A 80 2.58 11.29 12.78
CA GLY A 80 1.71 10.90 13.91
C GLY A 80 1.48 9.41 14.04
N VAL A 81 1.85 8.59 13.04
CA VAL A 81 1.79 7.11 13.12
C VAL A 81 2.56 6.58 14.33
N ALA A 82 3.70 7.19 14.69
CA ALA A 82 4.53 6.75 15.81
C ALA A 82 3.83 6.85 17.17
N VAL A 83 2.78 7.68 17.28
CA VAL A 83 2.02 7.92 18.51
C VAL A 83 0.53 7.59 18.36
N GLY A 84 0.12 6.96 17.25
CA GLY A 84 -1.28 6.61 16.99
C GLY A 84 -2.22 7.80 16.74
N ALA A 85 -1.67 8.96 16.35
CA ALA A 85 -2.44 10.18 16.08
C ALA A 85 -2.32 10.64 14.62
N SER A 86 -2.09 9.70 13.69
CA SER A 86 -2.02 9.99 12.26
C SER A 86 -3.35 10.49 11.72
N MET A 87 -3.29 11.33 10.69
CA MET A 87 -4.38 11.50 9.74
C MET A 87 -3.88 10.91 8.44
N THR A 88 -4.45 9.77 8.04
CA THR A 88 -4.03 9.03 6.85
C THR A 88 -5.03 9.24 5.74
N CYS A 89 -4.59 9.86 4.65
CA CYS A 89 -5.42 10.00 3.45
C CYS A 89 -5.24 8.76 2.56
N LEU A 90 -6.35 8.21 2.07
CA LEU A 90 -6.37 7.07 1.16
C LEU A 90 -6.91 7.49 -0.20
N ALA A 91 -6.35 6.95 -1.28
CA ALA A 91 -6.91 7.08 -2.63
C ALA A 91 -6.90 5.73 -3.34
N CYS A 92 -7.92 5.46 -4.14
CA CYS A 92 -8.05 4.26 -4.94
C CYS A 92 -9.03 4.50 -6.09
N HIS A 93 -9.01 3.65 -7.13
CA HIS A 93 -10.03 3.75 -8.18
C HIS A 93 -11.42 3.40 -7.64
N THR A 94 -12.46 3.96 -8.26
CA THR A 94 -13.87 3.66 -7.95
C THR A 94 -14.19 2.17 -8.12
N SER A 95 -13.52 1.49 -9.06
CA SER A 95 -13.61 0.05 -9.31
C SER A 95 -12.97 -0.82 -8.23
N THR A 96 -12.20 -0.24 -7.30
CA THR A 96 -11.59 -0.97 -6.18
C THR A 96 -12.69 -1.60 -5.33
N PRO A 97 -12.64 -2.92 -5.05
CA PRO A 97 -13.63 -3.61 -4.23
C PRO A 97 -13.80 -3.00 -2.83
N SER A 98 -15.03 -3.00 -2.30
CA SER A 98 -15.32 -2.41 -0.99
C SER A 98 -14.54 -3.09 0.15
N ASN A 99 -14.41 -4.42 0.12
CA ASN A 99 -13.64 -5.17 1.10
C ASN A 99 -12.16 -4.74 1.15
N ALA A 100 -11.56 -4.35 0.01
CA ALA A 100 -10.19 -3.83 -0.02
C ALA A 100 -10.12 -2.44 0.65
N LYS A 101 -11.12 -1.58 0.43
CA LYS A 101 -11.21 -0.26 1.07
C LYS A 101 -11.43 -0.38 2.57
N ASP A 102 -12.32 -1.27 3.00
CA ASP A 102 -12.63 -1.53 4.40
C ASP A 102 -11.37 -2.02 5.14
N LEU A 103 -10.65 -2.96 4.53
CA LEU A 103 -9.41 -3.51 5.08
C LEU A 103 -8.30 -2.46 5.21
N ALA A 104 -8.11 -1.60 4.20
CA ALA A 104 -7.16 -0.49 4.30
C ALA A 104 -7.57 0.51 5.39
N SER A 105 -8.87 0.81 5.50
CA SER A 105 -9.40 1.72 6.53
C SER A 105 -9.17 1.16 7.93
N GLU A 106 -9.48 -0.11 8.13
CA GLU A 106 -9.25 -0.80 9.39
C GLU A 106 -7.76 -0.75 9.76
N LEU A 107 -6.85 -1.10 8.84
CA LEU A 107 -5.41 -1.08 9.06
C LEU A 107 -4.92 0.29 9.55
N PHE A 108 -5.28 1.37 8.86
CA PHE A 108 -4.80 2.70 9.21
C PHE A 108 -5.57 3.36 10.36
N SER A 109 -6.79 2.91 10.67
CA SER A 109 -7.56 3.43 11.83
C SER A 109 -6.90 3.10 13.18
N HIS A 110 -6.10 2.04 13.24
CA HIS A 110 -5.29 1.72 14.41
C HIS A 110 -4.17 2.74 14.65
N LEU A 111 -3.85 3.54 13.63
CA LEU A 111 -2.78 4.55 13.65
C LEU A 111 -3.33 5.97 13.76
N GLY A 112 -4.66 6.14 13.77
CA GLY A 112 -5.34 7.42 13.87
C GLY A 112 -6.60 7.50 13.01
N ARG A 113 -6.83 8.65 12.37
CA ARG A 113 -8.01 8.87 11.50
C ARG A 113 -7.67 8.54 10.05
N VAL A 114 -8.69 8.12 9.31
CA VAL A 114 -8.57 7.75 7.89
C VAL A 114 -9.64 8.49 7.10
N GLU A 115 -9.26 9.02 5.94
CA GLU A 115 -10.19 9.67 5.01
C GLU A 115 -9.86 9.29 3.57
N PHE A 116 -10.87 8.96 2.76
CA PHE A 116 -10.68 8.78 1.32
C PHE A 116 -10.78 10.11 0.59
N ILE A 117 -9.80 10.40 -0.25
CA ILE A 117 -9.76 11.58 -1.10
C ILE A 117 -9.32 11.22 -2.51
N GLU A 118 -9.50 12.15 -3.44
CA GLU A 118 -8.97 12.01 -4.79
C GLU A 118 -7.44 11.91 -4.77
N GLU A 119 -6.87 11.12 -5.69
CA GLU A 119 -5.44 10.85 -5.71
C GLU A 119 -4.60 12.13 -5.83
N GLU A 120 -5.05 13.10 -6.62
CA GLU A 120 -4.38 14.39 -6.80
C GLU A 120 -4.37 15.23 -5.53
N GLN A 121 -5.29 14.96 -4.59
CA GLN A 121 -5.40 15.66 -3.31
C GLN A 121 -4.51 15.02 -2.23
N LEU A 122 -3.96 13.83 -2.47
CA LEU A 122 -3.06 13.17 -1.51
C LEU A 122 -1.89 14.08 -1.14
N THR A 123 -1.11 14.55 -2.13
CA THR A 123 0.10 15.33 -1.84
C THR A 123 -0.21 16.65 -1.13
N PRO A 124 -1.19 17.47 -1.57
CA PRO A 124 -1.58 18.67 -0.86
C PRO A 124 -2.13 18.44 0.56
N ALA A 125 -2.80 17.31 0.83
CA ALA A 125 -3.42 17.04 2.12
C ALA A 125 -2.42 16.63 3.20
N THR A 126 -1.22 16.17 2.82
CA THR A 126 -0.23 15.62 3.75
C THR A 126 1.14 16.29 3.69
N ALA A 127 1.29 17.35 2.90
CA ALA A 127 2.51 18.16 2.80
C ALA A 127 2.69 19.13 3.97
#